data_AF-A0A7Z8E166-F1
#
_entry.id   AF-A0A7Z8E166-F1
#
_cell.length_a   1.000
_cell.length_b   1.000
_cell.length_c   1.000
_cell.angle_alpha   90.00
_cell.angle_beta   90.00
_cell.angle_gamma   90.00
#
_symmetry.space_group_name_H-M   'P 1'
#
loop_
_entity.id
_entity.type
_entity.pdbx_description
1 polymer ?
#
loop_
_entity_poly.entity_id
_entity_poly.type
_entity_poly.pdbx_seq_one_letter_code
_entity_poly.pdbx_strand_id
1 'polypeptide(L)'
;DPGHGGSDQGASSSTPSKSLEKNYTLKTAKELKKLLNKEGAHVKMTRSNDKYVSLDDRNIKGDAFISIHNDALDSSNANGVTVYWFKDKQETLAQTLNSAIQKKALLTNRGSRQQNYQVVRQTDIPAVL
;
A
#
# COMPACT_ATOMS: atom_id res chain seq x y z
N ASP A 1 -2.53 -3.26 4.83
CA ASP A 1 -3.40 -3.97 3.88
C ASP A 1 -2.59 -4.31 2.63
N PRO A 2 -2.14 -5.56 2.44
CA PRO A 2 -1.55 -5.96 1.17
C PRO A 2 -2.64 -6.03 0.08
N GLY A 3 -2.53 -5.17 -0.94
CA GLY A 3 -3.44 -5.09 -2.07
C GLY A 3 -3.66 -6.42 -2.80
N HIS A 4 -4.81 -6.58 -3.45
CA HIS A 4 -5.19 -7.78 -4.22
C HIS A 4 -5.21 -9.08 -3.38
N GLY A 5 -5.07 -10.25 -4.02
CA GLY A 5 -4.98 -11.58 -3.39
C GLY A 5 -5.96 -12.59 -3.98
N GLY A 6 -5.60 -13.88 -3.93
CA GLY A 6 -6.42 -14.97 -4.45
C GLY A 6 -6.66 -14.85 -5.95
N SER A 7 -7.93 -14.78 -6.34
CA SER A 7 -8.38 -14.59 -7.73
C SER A 7 -8.04 -13.20 -8.29
N ASP A 8 -7.86 -12.20 -7.44
CA ASP A 8 -7.39 -10.88 -7.84
C ASP A 8 -5.86 -10.85 -7.82
N GLN A 9 -5.24 -10.81 -8.99
CA GLN A 9 -3.79 -10.87 -9.14
C GLN A 9 -3.11 -9.50 -9.05
N GLY A 10 -3.88 -8.41 -9.22
CA GLY A 10 -3.37 -7.08 -9.50
C GLY A 10 -2.60 -7.03 -10.81
N ALA A 11 -1.68 -6.07 -10.91
CA ALA A 11 -0.81 -5.94 -12.07
C ALA A 11 0.09 -7.18 -12.27
N SER A 12 0.36 -7.50 -13.54
CA SER A 12 1.37 -8.49 -13.92
C SER A 12 2.51 -7.79 -14.63
N SER A 13 3.74 -8.16 -14.28
CA SER A 13 4.90 -7.75 -15.05
C SER A 13 4.89 -8.37 -16.45
N SER A 14 5.35 -7.60 -17.44
CA SER A 14 5.58 -8.07 -18.81
C SER A 14 6.88 -8.89 -18.96
N THR A 15 7.65 -9.09 -17.90
CA THR A 15 8.86 -9.93 -17.94
C THR A 15 8.52 -11.41 -18.07
N PRO A 16 9.46 -12.26 -18.51
CA PRO A 16 9.23 -13.71 -18.61
C PRO A 16 8.82 -14.37 -17.28
N SER A 17 9.21 -13.80 -16.14
CA SER A 17 8.84 -14.31 -14.81
C SER A 17 7.38 -14.05 -14.44
N LYS A 18 6.65 -13.19 -15.17
CA LYS A 18 5.24 -12.82 -14.95
C LYS A 18 4.92 -12.55 -13.48
N SER A 19 5.77 -11.74 -12.86
CA SER A 19 5.64 -11.35 -11.46
C SER A 19 4.29 -10.67 -11.20
N LEU A 20 3.51 -11.20 -10.25
CA LEU A 20 2.17 -10.68 -9.91
C LEU A 20 2.22 -9.75 -8.70
N GLU A 21 1.54 -8.61 -8.79
CA GLU A 21 1.48 -7.59 -7.74
C GLU A 21 1.07 -8.18 -6.39
N LYS A 22 0.03 -9.03 -6.35
CA LYS A 22 -0.47 -9.66 -5.12
C LYS A 22 0.61 -10.36 -4.28
N ASN A 23 1.66 -10.87 -4.92
CA ASN A 23 2.75 -11.57 -4.26
C ASN A 23 3.72 -10.57 -3.61
N TYR A 24 4.02 -9.47 -4.31
CA TYR A 24 4.92 -8.44 -3.82
C TYR A 24 4.26 -7.59 -2.73
N THR A 25 2.98 -7.23 -2.87
CA THR A 25 2.25 -6.52 -1.82
C THR A 25 2.20 -7.34 -0.53
N LEU A 26 1.98 -8.66 -0.62
CA LEU A 26 2.01 -9.56 0.54
C LEU A 26 3.40 -9.63 1.17
N LYS A 27 4.45 -9.76 0.36
CA LYS A 27 5.84 -9.84 0.83
C LYS A 27 6.23 -8.54 1.56
N THR A 28 6.01 -7.38 0.92
CA THR A 28 6.30 -6.07 1.50
C THR A 28 5.51 -5.84 2.79
N ALA A 29 4.22 -6.18 2.82
CA ALA A 29 3.41 -6.02 4.02
C ALA A 29 3.85 -6.92 5.19
N LYS A 30 4.35 -8.13 4.91
CA LYS A 30 4.91 -9.02 5.95
C LYS A 30 6.19 -8.46 6.55
N GLU A 31 7.10 -7.93 5.72
CA GLU A 31 8.32 -7.29 6.22
C GLU A 31 8.00 -6.01 7.00
N LEU A 32 7.09 -5.17 6.50
CA LEU A 32 6.65 -3.98 7.22
C LEU A 32 6.02 -4.35 8.57
N LYS A 33 5.15 -5.37 8.61
CA LYS A 33 4.58 -5.89 9.87
C LYS A 33 5.67 -6.31 10.85
N LYS A 34 6.67 -7.06 10.39
CA LYS A 34 7.78 -7.54 11.23
C LYS A 34 8.55 -6.37 11.85
N LEU A 35 8.87 -5.35 11.03
CA LEU A 35 9.59 -4.16 11.48
C LEU A 35 8.76 -3.33 12.46
N LEU A 36 7.50 -3.04 12.13
CA LEU A 36 6.60 -2.28 13.01
C LEU A 36 6.34 -2.99 14.35
N ASN A 37 6.15 -4.31 14.34
CA ASN A 37 6.02 -5.09 15.57
C ASN A 37 7.27 -4.99 16.45
N LYS A 38 8.47 -4.93 15.85
CA LYS A 38 9.73 -4.77 16.59
C LYS A 38 9.82 -3.41 17.27
N GLU A 39 9.25 -2.38 16.66
CA GLU A 39 9.14 -1.03 17.23
C GLU A 39 7.96 -0.88 18.22
N GLY A 40 7.27 -1.98 18.56
CA GLY A 40 6.21 -1.99 19.58
C GLY A 40 4.78 -1.78 19.06
N ALA A 41 4.59 -1.65 17.74
CA ALA A 41 3.25 -1.52 17.17
C ALA A 41 2.50 -2.87 17.15
N HIS A 42 1.16 -2.83 17.29
CA HIS A 42 0.30 -4.00 17.09
C HIS A 42 -0.26 -4.03 15.66
N VAL A 43 0.36 -4.83 14.77
CA VAL A 43 -0.03 -4.84 13.35
C VAL A 43 -1.06 -5.93 13.01
N LYS A 44 -2.25 -5.48 12.59
CA LYS A 44 -3.28 -6.30 11.95
C LYS A 44 -3.12 -6.28 10.43
N MET A 45 -3.26 -7.43 9.79
CA MET A 45 -3.23 -7.55 8.32
C MET A 45 -4.61 -7.99 7.81
N THR A 46 -5.09 -7.37 6.73
CA THR A 46 -6.33 -7.77 6.02
C THR A 46 -6.21 -9.18 5.41
N ARG A 47 -5.00 -9.56 4.95
CA ARG A 47 -4.63 -10.94 4.61
C ARG A 47 -3.17 -11.23 4.98
N SER A 48 -2.89 -12.48 5.36
CA SER A 48 -1.56 -13.00 5.71
C SER A 48 -1.08 -14.12 4.76
N ASN A 49 -1.93 -14.54 3.84
CA ASN A 49 -1.69 -15.53 2.80
C ASN A 49 -2.29 -15.06 1.45
N ASP A 50 -2.14 -15.87 0.41
CA ASP A 50 -2.72 -15.59 -0.90
C ASP A 50 -4.22 -15.94 -0.92
N LYS A 51 -5.03 -15.03 -0.38
CA LYS A 51 -6.49 -15.11 -0.41
C LYS A 51 -7.10 -13.81 -0.91
N TYR A 52 -8.24 -13.93 -1.56
CA TYR A 52 -9.04 -12.77 -1.93
C TYR A 52 -9.65 -12.13 -0.68
N VAL A 53 -9.67 -10.81 -0.64
CA VAL A 53 -10.35 -9.99 0.37
C VAL A 53 -11.00 -8.83 -0.38
N SER A 54 -12.32 -8.69 -0.23
CA SER A 54 -13.09 -7.63 -0.87
C SER A 54 -12.63 -6.25 -0.38
N LEU A 55 -12.97 -5.18 -1.10
CA LEU A 55 -12.63 -3.83 -0.65
C LEU A 55 -13.32 -3.50 0.67
N ASP A 56 -14.59 -3.88 0.84
CA ASP A 56 -15.36 -3.62 2.07
C ASP A 56 -14.73 -4.31 3.29
N ASP A 57 -14.26 -5.55 3.13
CA ASP A 57 -13.62 -6.34 4.19
C ASP A 57 -12.23 -5.81 4.59
N ARG A 58 -11.65 -4.88 3.81
CA ARG A 58 -10.36 -4.23 4.16
C ARG A 58 -10.52 -3.11 5.19
N ASN A 59 -11.75 -2.70 5.51
CA ASN A 59 -12.02 -1.67 6.51
C ASN A 59 -11.82 -2.21 7.94
N ILE A 60 -10.58 -2.17 8.42
CA ILE A 60 -10.19 -2.66 9.75
C ILE A 60 -9.96 -1.52 10.73
N LYS A 61 -10.29 -1.74 12.01
CA LYS A 61 -10.04 -0.78 13.10
C LYS A 61 -8.56 -0.75 13.52
N GLY A 62 -8.03 0.45 13.76
CA GLY A 62 -6.68 0.70 14.27
C GLY A 62 -6.41 2.21 14.38
N ASP A 63 -5.17 2.61 14.67
CA ASP A 63 -4.78 4.03 14.76
C ASP A 63 -4.32 4.60 13.42
N ALA A 64 -3.86 3.74 12.51
CA ALA A 64 -3.49 4.08 11.15
C ALA A 64 -3.73 2.90 10.20
N PHE A 65 -3.99 3.20 8.92
CA PHE A 65 -4.15 2.24 7.85
C PHE A 65 -3.14 2.51 6.72
N ILE A 66 -2.46 1.47 6.27
CA ILE A 66 -1.50 1.54 5.16
C ILE A 66 -1.88 0.44 4.17
N SER A 67 -2.43 0.79 3.03
CA SER A 67 -2.53 -0.12 1.88
C SER A 67 -1.22 -0.12 1.12
N ILE A 68 -0.88 -1.24 0.47
CA ILE A 68 0.37 -1.40 -0.29
C ILE A 68 0.03 -1.99 -1.63
N HIS A 69 0.42 -1.28 -2.69
CA HIS A 69 0.20 -1.61 -4.09
C HIS A 69 1.47 -1.34 -4.92
N ASN A 70 1.51 -1.87 -6.14
CA ASN A 70 2.50 -1.53 -7.14
C ASN A 70 1.79 -0.95 -8.37
N ASP A 71 2.09 0.29 -8.73
CA ASP A 71 1.54 0.91 -9.95
C ASP A 71 1.91 0.12 -11.21
N ALA A 72 1.02 0.16 -12.19
CA ALA A 72 1.25 -0.36 -13.53
C ALA A 72 0.79 0.65 -14.58
N LEU A 73 1.62 0.83 -15.59
CA LEU A 73 1.40 1.74 -16.72
C LEU A 73 1.88 1.03 -17.99
N ASP A 74 1.29 1.37 -19.13
CA ASP A 74 1.70 0.81 -20.43
C ASP A 74 3.15 1.17 -20.79
N SER A 75 3.63 2.30 -20.28
CA SER A 75 5.02 2.75 -20.45
C SER A 75 5.94 2.17 -19.37
N SER A 76 7.05 1.55 -19.80
CA SER A 76 8.11 1.08 -18.91
C SER A 76 9.01 2.19 -18.33
N ASN A 77 8.83 3.45 -18.76
CA ASN A 77 9.68 4.56 -18.34
C ASN A 77 9.27 5.12 -16.97
N ALA A 78 8.02 4.89 -16.57
CA ALA A 78 7.52 5.36 -15.29
C ALA A 78 8.14 4.54 -14.14
N ASN A 79 8.70 5.25 -13.17
CA ASN A 79 9.27 4.66 -11.96
C ASN A 79 9.05 5.60 -10.78
N GLY A 80 9.13 5.05 -9.58
CA GLY A 80 9.04 5.80 -8.34
C GLY A 80 7.92 5.34 -7.42
N VAL A 81 7.63 6.20 -6.45
CA VAL A 81 6.62 5.97 -5.41
C VAL A 81 5.73 7.18 -5.27
N THR A 82 4.44 6.93 -5.09
CA THR A 82 3.41 7.93 -4.84
C THR A 82 2.68 7.50 -3.57
N VAL A 83 2.31 8.45 -2.71
CA VAL A 83 1.48 8.15 -1.52
C VAL A 83 0.10 8.76 -1.72
N TYR A 84 -0.94 7.94 -1.72
CA TYR A 84 -2.31 8.39 -1.94
C TYR A 84 -3.09 8.52 -0.63
N TRP A 85 -3.98 9.51 -0.58
CA TRP A 85 -4.88 9.78 0.56
C TRP A 85 -6.20 10.38 0.05
N PHE A 86 -7.23 10.48 0.89
CA PHE A 86 -8.53 11.02 0.48
C PHE A 86 -9.11 12.09 1.43
N LYS A 87 -9.24 11.80 2.72
CA LYS A 87 -9.80 12.75 3.71
C LYS A 87 -8.68 13.63 4.28
N ASP A 88 -8.94 14.90 4.58
CA ASP A 88 -7.93 15.86 5.08
C ASP A 88 -7.15 15.34 6.29
N LYS A 89 -7.81 14.62 7.21
CA LYS A 89 -7.16 13.98 8.38
C LYS A 89 -6.06 12.95 8.02
N GLN A 90 -5.99 12.53 6.76
CA GLN A 90 -5.03 11.55 6.25
C GLN A 90 -3.78 12.23 5.67
N GLU A 91 -3.86 13.53 5.36
CA GLU A 91 -2.79 14.26 4.68
C GLU A 91 -1.50 14.27 5.50
N THR A 92 -1.57 14.50 6.82
CA THR A 92 -0.39 14.48 7.70
C THR A 92 0.36 13.15 7.65
N LEU A 93 -0.37 12.02 7.64
CA LEU A 93 0.23 10.69 7.52
C LEU A 93 0.87 10.52 6.14
N ALA A 94 0.19 10.95 5.06
CA ALA A 94 0.69 10.87 3.70
C ALA A 94 1.99 11.68 3.50
N GLN A 95 2.01 12.93 3.96
CA GLN A 95 3.19 13.80 3.88
C GLN A 95 4.37 13.27 4.71
N THR A 96 4.10 12.74 5.90
CA THR A 96 5.11 12.12 6.76
C THR A 96 5.76 10.91 6.08
N LEU A 97 4.93 10.01 5.54
CA LEU A 97 5.42 8.82 4.84
C LEU A 97 6.20 9.19 3.57
N ASN A 98 5.67 10.11 2.76
CA ASN A 98 6.33 10.60 1.55
C ASN A 98 7.71 11.20 1.84
N SER A 99 7.82 12.01 2.90
CA SER A 99 9.09 12.61 3.33
C SER A 99 10.08 11.56 3.85
N ALA A 100 9.61 10.55 4.58
CA ALA A 100 10.45 9.46 5.05
C ALA A 100 10.99 8.60 3.91
N ILE A 101 10.16 8.31 2.89
CA ILE A 101 10.58 7.58 1.69
C ILE A 101 11.61 8.39 0.90
N GLN A 102 11.38 9.69 0.71
CA GLN A 102 12.33 10.58 0.03
C GLN A 102 13.70 10.59 0.69
N LYS A 103 13.76 10.65 2.03
CA LYS A 103 15.02 10.64 2.79
C LYS A 103 15.85 9.37 2.56
N LYS A 104 15.21 8.25 2.18
CA LYS A 104 15.93 7.01 1.83
C LYS A 104 16.50 7.04 0.41
N ALA A 105 15.98 7.89 -0.46
CA ALA A 105 16.45 8.11 -1.84
C ALA A 105 16.60 6.82 -2.67
N LEU A 106 15.81 5.78 -2.37
CA LEU A 106 15.85 4.49 -3.08
C LEU A 106 14.98 4.48 -4.34
N LEU A 107 13.96 5.33 -4.39
CA LEU A 107 12.97 5.43 -5.47
C LEU A 107 12.74 6.89 -5.80
N THR A 108 12.44 7.17 -7.08
CA THR A 108 11.98 8.49 -7.51
C THR A 108 10.74 8.90 -6.72
N ASN A 109 10.81 10.00 -5.97
CA ASN A 109 9.66 10.49 -5.23
C ASN A 109 8.67 11.21 -6.18
N ARG A 110 7.42 10.75 -6.25
CA ARG A 110 6.35 11.33 -7.09
C ARG A 110 5.31 12.12 -6.28
N GLY A 111 5.55 12.28 -4.98
CA GLY A 111 4.76 13.09 -4.06
C GLY A 111 3.59 12.35 -3.41
N SER A 112 2.90 13.07 -2.53
CA SER A 112 1.60 12.66 -1.99
C SER A 112 0.46 13.26 -2.82
N ARG A 113 -0.58 12.48 -3.12
CA ARG A 113 -1.71 12.92 -3.97
C ARG A 113 -3.05 12.55 -3.36
N GLN A 114 -3.99 13.49 -3.39
CA GLN A 114 -5.37 13.19 -3.02
C GLN A 114 -6.04 12.41 -4.16
N GLN A 115 -6.59 11.22 -3.86
CA GLN A 115 -7.28 10.35 -4.82
C GLN A 115 -8.41 9.58 -4.16
N ASN A 116 -9.44 9.28 -4.94
CA ASN A 116 -10.68 8.69 -4.46
C ASN A 116 -10.67 7.14 -4.42
N TYR A 117 -9.61 6.53 -3.91
CA TYR A 117 -9.53 5.08 -3.75
C TYR A 117 -10.37 4.60 -2.58
N GLN A 118 -11.16 3.54 -2.78
CA GLN A 118 -12.12 3.07 -1.76
C GLN A 118 -11.42 2.70 -0.44
N VAL A 119 -10.27 2.03 -0.49
CA VAL A 119 -9.56 1.57 0.71
C VAL A 119 -9.15 2.69 1.66
N VAL A 120 -8.88 3.90 1.15
CA VAL A 120 -8.59 5.08 1.98
C VAL A 120 -9.82 5.93 2.24
N ARG A 121 -10.82 5.95 1.33
CA ARG A 121 -12.08 6.68 1.53
C ARG A 121 -12.93 6.08 2.64
N GLN A 122 -13.03 4.76 2.70
CA GLN A 122 -13.96 4.06 3.59
C GLN A 122 -13.48 3.98 5.05
N THR A 123 -12.21 4.27 5.32
CA THR A 123 -11.64 4.19 6.66
C THR A 123 -11.90 5.48 7.44
N ASP A 124 -12.21 5.33 8.73
CA ASP A 124 -12.39 6.47 9.64
C ASP A 124 -11.12 6.85 10.41
N ILE A 125 -10.01 6.19 10.10
CA ILE A 125 -8.70 6.43 10.71
C ILE A 125 -7.78 7.06 9.65
N PRO A 126 -6.66 7.70 10.06
CA PRO A 126 -5.61 8.13 9.13
C PRO A 126 -5.21 6.95 8.22
N ALA A 127 -5.26 7.15 6.90
CA ALA A 127 -5.12 6.07 5.93
C ALA A 127 -4.38 6.53 4.67
N VAL A 128 -3.49 5.67 4.18
CA VAL A 128 -2.73 5.89 2.95
C VAL A 128 -2.72 4.64 2.07
N LEU A 129 -2.46 4.81 0.78
CA LEU A 129 -2.12 3.77 -0.19
C LEU A 129 -0.78 4.08 -0.84
#